data_AF-J4GQI0-F1
#
_entry.id   AF-J4GQI0-F1
#
_cell.length_a   1.000
_cell.length_b   1.000
_cell.length_c   1.000
_cell.angle_alpha   90.00
_cell.angle_beta   90.00
_cell.angle_gamma   90.00
#
_symmetry.space_group_name_H-M   'P 1'
#
loop_
_entity.id
_entity.type
_entity.pdbx_description
1 polymer ?
#
loop_
_entity_poly.entity_id
_entity_poly.type
_entity_poly.pdbx_seq_one_letter_code
_entity_poly.pdbx_strand_id
1 'polypeptide(L)'
;MFSKIIFTLFTAAVATVLVRGESHTITFINKCGYGTPYLWGPGGALLSTGDAYTSNGPADDLIAYLQIGTQTFSNNPVSLYSSFDAGVCGDNGENCTLIGATLSNDDGSSGYISLIPPYFFPPH
;
A
#
# COMPACT_ATOMS: atom_id res chain seq x y z
N MET A 1 13.95 33.92 -62.87
CA MET A 1 13.90 32.46 -63.10
C MET A 1 13.25 31.83 -61.88
N PHE A 2 12.15 31.12 -62.13
CA PHE A 2 11.32 30.42 -61.15
C PHE A 2 12.12 29.31 -60.44
N SER A 3 12.10 29.24 -59.11
CA SER A 3 12.25 27.95 -58.42
C SER A 3 11.63 27.95 -57.02
N LYS A 4 10.36 27.56 -57.00
CA LYS A 4 9.77 26.54 -56.11
C LYS A 4 9.92 26.75 -54.60
N ILE A 5 8.81 27.23 -54.04
CA ILE A 5 8.24 26.90 -52.72
C ILE A 5 8.57 25.45 -52.33
N ILE A 6 9.19 25.24 -51.17
CA ILE A 6 9.09 23.98 -50.45
C ILE A 6 8.68 24.32 -49.01
N PHE A 7 7.39 24.11 -48.76
CA PHE A 7 6.75 24.09 -47.45
C PHE A 7 7.23 22.84 -46.71
N THR A 8 8.12 22.96 -45.73
CA THR A 8 8.48 21.85 -44.84
C THR A 8 7.46 21.74 -43.72
N LEU A 9 6.40 20.96 -43.97
CA LEU A 9 5.53 20.44 -42.90
C LEU A 9 6.32 19.39 -42.12
N PHE A 10 6.84 19.76 -40.95
CA PHE A 10 7.26 18.81 -39.93
C PHE A 10 6.00 18.16 -39.34
N THR A 11 5.56 17.04 -39.91
CA THR A 11 4.59 16.15 -39.26
C THR A 11 5.28 15.44 -38.10
N ALA A 12 5.13 16.00 -36.89
CA ALA A 12 5.43 15.27 -35.66
C ALA A 12 4.27 14.30 -35.38
N ALA A 13 4.38 13.06 -35.87
CA ALA A 13 3.52 11.98 -35.40
C ALA A 13 4.02 11.53 -34.02
N VAL A 14 3.43 12.09 -32.96
CA VAL A 14 3.64 11.59 -31.60
C VAL A 14 2.93 10.24 -31.50
N ALA A 15 3.69 9.15 -31.59
CA ALA A 15 3.19 7.82 -31.25
C ALA A 15 2.92 7.79 -29.73
N THR A 16 1.67 7.92 -29.32
CA THR A 16 1.27 7.58 -27.96
C THR A 16 1.31 6.05 -27.85
N VAL A 17 2.44 5.51 -27.37
CA VAL A 17 2.50 4.12 -26.93
C VAL A 17 1.55 4.02 -25.74
N LEU A 18 0.34 3.51 -25.97
CA LEU A 18 -0.54 3.11 -24.88
C LEU A 18 0.10 1.87 -24.26
N VAL A 19 0.95 2.08 -23.25
CA VAL A 19 1.35 1.00 -22.34
C VAL A 19 0.04 0.52 -21.73
N ARG A 20 -0.41 -0.68 -22.13
CA ARG A 20 -1.45 -1.40 -21.39
C ARG A 20 -0.80 -1.91 -20.11
N GLY A 21 -0.51 -0.97 -19.21
CA GLY A 21 -0.10 -1.28 -17.85
C GLY A 21 -1.36 -1.71 -17.12
N GLU A 22 -1.32 -2.90 -16.54
CA GLU A 22 -2.32 -3.25 -15.54
C GLU A 22 -2.12 -2.36 -14.31
N SER A 23 -3.23 -2.02 -13.67
CA SER A 23 -3.24 -1.17 -12.50
C SER A 23 -4.08 -1.82 -11.42
N HIS A 24 -3.59 -1.71 -10.19
CA HIS A 24 -4.19 -2.33 -9.02
C HIS A 24 -4.54 -1.26 -8.01
N THR A 25 -5.78 -1.26 -7.54
CA THR A 25 -6.26 -0.28 -6.56
C THR A 25 -6.73 -0.98 -5.29
N ILE A 26 -6.23 -0.51 -4.15
CA ILE A 26 -6.60 -0.95 -2.81
C ILE A 26 -7.44 0.15 -2.17
N THR A 27 -8.59 -0.24 -1.64
CA THR A 27 -9.49 0.66 -0.92
C THR A 27 -9.82 0.07 0.44
N PHE A 28 -9.80 0.90 1.47
CA PHE A 28 -10.18 0.49 2.82
C PHE A 28 -11.61 0.93 3.14
N ILE A 29 -12.39 0.02 3.71
CA ILE A 29 -13.72 0.33 4.25
C ILE A 29 -13.68 0.04 5.74
N ASN A 30 -13.44 1.08 6.55
CA ASN A 30 -13.46 0.96 8.00
C ASN A 30 -14.90 1.16 8.52
N LYS A 31 -15.54 0.07 8.96
CA LYS A 31 -16.89 0.11 9.56
C LYS A 31 -16.89 0.21 11.09
N CYS A 32 -15.73 0.22 11.72
CA CYS A 32 -15.61 0.23 13.18
C CYS A 32 -15.91 1.61 13.78
N GLY A 33 -15.73 2.70 13.01
CA GLY A 33 -15.91 4.07 13.49
C GLY A 33 -14.72 4.59 14.32
N TYR A 34 -13.66 3.80 14.46
CA TYR A 34 -12.40 4.15 15.10
C TYR A 34 -11.23 3.44 14.39
N GLY A 35 -10.01 3.89 14.70
CA GLY A 35 -8.79 3.36 14.09
C GLY A 35 -8.58 3.84 12.65
N THR A 36 -7.37 3.60 12.15
CA THR A 36 -6.93 4.05 10.83
C THR A 36 -6.33 2.87 10.09
N PRO A 37 -6.78 2.53 8.87
CA PRO A 37 -6.14 1.51 8.06
C PRO A 37 -4.74 1.96 7.65
N TYR A 38 -3.75 1.09 7.79
CA TYR A 38 -2.40 1.31 7.29
C TYR A 38 -2.12 0.28 6.20
N LEU A 39 -1.48 0.72 5.13
CA LEU A 39 -0.96 -0.13 4.06
C LEU A 39 0.55 0.07 3.98
N TRP A 40 1.29 -1.01 4.08
CA TRP A 40 2.73 -1.03 3.89
C TRP A 40 3.09 -1.90 2.70
N GLY A 41 4.16 -1.51 2.03
CA GLY A 41 4.78 -2.26 0.96
C GLY A 41 6.22 -2.69 1.29
N PRO A 42 6.93 -3.21 0.28
CA PRO A 42 8.27 -3.74 0.44
C PRO A 42 9.24 -2.75 1.10
N GLY A 43 10.13 -3.27 1.94
CA GLY A 43 11.14 -2.46 2.63
C GLY A 43 10.58 -1.54 3.72
N GLY A 44 9.34 -1.76 4.18
CA GLY A 44 8.71 -0.94 5.21
C GLY A 44 8.25 0.42 4.68
N ALA A 45 7.84 0.48 3.41
CA ALA A 45 7.30 1.71 2.84
C ALA A 45 5.83 1.89 3.26
N LEU A 46 5.50 2.98 3.96
CA LEU A 46 4.11 3.34 4.26
C LEU A 46 3.46 3.90 2.99
N LEU A 47 2.52 3.15 2.41
CA LEU A 47 1.87 3.47 1.14
C LEU A 47 0.53 4.18 1.31
N SER A 48 -0.19 3.92 2.41
CA SER A 48 -1.45 4.58 2.72
C SER A 48 -1.76 4.54 4.22
N THR A 49 -2.42 5.59 4.70
CA THR A 49 -3.03 5.68 6.04
C THR A 49 -4.56 5.83 5.94
N GLY A 50 -5.18 5.13 5.00
CA GLY A 50 -6.64 5.00 4.87
C GLY A 50 -7.20 5.45 3.51
N ASP A 51 -6.45 6.24 2.75
CA ASP A 51 -6.81 6.62 1.39
C ASP A 51 -6.64 5.47 0.40
N ALA A 52 -7.32 5.55 -0.74
CA ALA A 52 -7.14 4.59 -1.82
C ALA A 52 -5.70 4.65 -2.34
N TYR A 53 -5.07 3.48 -2.48
CA TYR A 53 -3.74 3.34 -3.06
C TYR A 53 -3.86 2.69 -4.44
N THR A 54 -3.26 3.29 -5.46
CA THR A 54 -3.23 2.74 -6.81
C THR A 54 -1.78 2.53 -7.26
N SER A 55 -1.44 1.30 -7.63
CA SER A 55 -0.20 0.96 -8.33
C SER A 55 -0.44 0.87 -9.83
N ASN A 56 0.49 1.37 -10.65
CA ASN A 56 0.48 1.25 -12.11
C ASN A 56 1.40 0.11 -12.56
N GLY A 57 1.20 -1.05 -11.96
CA GLY A 57 2.03 -2.25 -12.10
C GLY A 57 1.80 -3.17 -10.89
N PRO A 58 2.56 -4.27 -10.78
CA PRO A 58 2.41 -5.20 -9.68
C PRO A 58 2.64 -4.51 -8.33
N ALA A 59 2.03 -5.04 -7.28
CA ALA A 59 2.22 -4.58 -5.91
C ALA A 59 2.39 -5.81 -5.00
N ASP A 60 3.64 -6.13 -4.73
CA ASP A 60 4.05 -7.33 -4.01
C ASP A 60 4.32 -7.03 -2.53
N ASP A 61 4.30 -8.09 -1.71
CA ASP A 61 4.59 -8.05 -0.26
C ASP A 61 3.84 -6.94 0.49
N LEU A 62 2.57 -6.75 0.15
CA LEU A 62 1.73 -5.78 0.83
C LEU A 62 1.23 -6.36 2.15
N ILE A 63 1.25 -5.51 3.18
CA ILE A 63 0.60 -5.79 4.44
C ILE A 63 -0.31 -4.63 4.83
N ALA A 64 -1.45 -4.96 5.44
CA ALA A 64 -2.37 -3.98 5.97
C ALA A 64 -2.94 -4.41 7.32
N TYR A 65 -3.22 -3.42 8.15
CA TYR A 65 -3.83 -3.61 9.47
C TYR A 65 -4.60 -2.35 9.88
N LEU A 66 -5.48 -2.49 10.88
CA LEU A 66 -6.20 -1.36 11.46
C LEU A 66 -5.42 -0.84 12.67
N GLN A 67 -4.71 0.28 12.50
CA GLN A 67 -3.99 0.94 13.59
C GLN A 67 -4.98 1.53 14.59
N ILE A 68 -4.86 1.11 15.84
CA ILE A 68 -5.62 1.68 16.96
C ILE A 68 -4.60 2.36 17.90
N GLY A 69 -4.88 3.59 18.32
CA GLY A 69 -3.95 4.37 19.15
C GLY A 69 -2.72 4.92 18.42
N THR A 70 -1.91 5.70 19.14
CA THR A 70 -0.73 6.40 18.62
C THR A 70 0.57 5.69 18.98
N GLN A 71 1.46 5.46 18.00
CA GLN A 71 2.83 5.01 18.25
C GLN A 71 3.66 6.16 18.84
N THR A 72 3.90 6.15 20.15
CA THR A 72 4.92 7.02 20.78
C THR A 72 6.25 6.28 20.82
N PHE A 73 7.15 6.62 19.90
CA PHE A 73 8.54 6.18 19.94
C PHE A 73 9.26 6.90 21.09
N SER A 74 9.17 6.34 22.29
CA SER A 74 10.04 6.75 23.39
C SER A 74 11.43 6.15 23.13
N ASN A 75 12.47 6.98 23.10
CA ASN A 75 13.87 6.55 23.04
C ASN A 75 14.34 5.85 24.34
N ASN A 76 13.40 5.30 25.11
CA ASN A 76 13.64 4.64 26.39
C ASN A 76 13.43 3.13 26.20
N PRO A 77 14.47 2.29 26.39
CA PRO A 77 14.39 0.84 26.23
C PRO A 77 13.68 0.16 27.42
N VAL A 78 12.54 0.70 27.86
CA VAL A 78 11.68 0.09 28.89
C VAL A 78 10.22 0.30 28.50
N SER A 79 9.69 -0.62 27.71
CA SER A 79 8.44 -1.34 28.02
C SER A 79 8.22 -2.44 26.97
N LEU A 80 8.91 -3.57 27.18
CA LEU A 80 8.76 -4.78 26.37
C LEU A 80 7.39 -5.48 26.55
N TYR A 81 6.42 -4.88 27.25
CA TYR A 81 5.15 -5.52 27.60
C TYR A 81 3.95 -4.55 27.81
N SER A 82 3.95 -3.34 27.24
CA SER A 82 2.76 -2.44 27.33
C SER A 82 2.08 -2.13 25.99
N SER A 83 2.45 -2.79 24.90
CA SER A 83 1.71 -2.68 23.62
C SER A 83 0.35 -3.39 23.65
N PHE A 84 0.16 -4.32 24.59
CA PHE A 84 -1.10 -5.06 24.74
C PHE A 84 -2.26 -4.18 25.23
N ASP A 85 -1.99 -3.16 26.05
CA ASP A 85 -3.05 -2.26 26.57
C ASP A 85 -3.37 -1.09 25.65
N ALA A 86 -2.48 -0.72 24.71
CA ALA A 86 -2.64 0.48 23.90
C ALA A 86 -3.34 0.25 22.54
N GLY A 87 -3.56 -1.01 22.14
CA GLY A 87 -4.14 -1.36 20.83
C GLY A 87 -3.23 -1.01 19.65
N VAL A 88 -1.96 -0.74 19.91
CA VAL A 88 -1.01 -0.22 18.92
C VAL A 88 -0.41 -1.38 18.11
N CYS A 89 -0.58 -1.34 16.80
CA CYS A 89 0.12 -2.25 15.89
C CYS A 89 1.57 -1.81 15.72
N GLY A 90 2.49 -2.77 15.62
CA GLY A 90 3.83 -2.50 15.11
C GLY A 90 3.83 -2.23 13.60
N ASP A 91 4.92 -1.68 13.08
CA ASP A 91 5.01 -1.32 11.66
C ASP A 91 4.85 -2.53 10.72
N ASN A 92 5.20 -3.74 11.18
CA ASN A 92 4.98 -4.98 10.43
C ASN A 92 3.64 -5.67 10.78
N GLY A 93 2.73 -4.97 11.48
CA GLY A 93 1.42 -5.45 11.88
C GLY A 93 1.41 -6.27 13.18
N GLU A 94 2.51 -6.31 13.93
CA GLU A 94 2.59 -7.00 15.21
C GLU A 94 1.47 -6.54 16.17
N ASN A 95 0.89 -7.48 16.91
CA ASN A 95 -0.24 -7.29 17.83
C ASN A 95 -1.58 -6.94 17.16
N CYS A 96 -1.69 -7.08 15.83
CA CYS A 96 -2.89 -6.80 15.08
C CYS A 96 -3.21 -7.92 14.07
N THR A 97 -4.48 -8.07 13.71
CA THR A 97 -4.85 -8.89 12.56
C THR A 97 -4.24 -8.30 11.30
N LEU A 98 -3.41 -9.09 10.63
CA LEU A 98 -2.69 -8.69 9.42
C LEU A 98 -3.41 -9.21 8.19
N ILE A 99 -3.59 -8.35 7.19
CA ILE A 99 -4.04 -8.71 5.85
C ILE A 99 -2.83 -8.61 4.94
N GLY A 100 -2.43 -9.72 4.33
CA GLY A 100 -1.36 -9.76 3.33
C GLY A 100 -1.92 -9.84 1.92
N ALA A 101 -1.23 -9.23 0.95
CA ALA A 101 -1.61 -9.33 -0.46
C ALA A 101 -0.40 -9.25 -1.41
N THR A 102 -0.55 -9.89 -2.56
CA THR A 102 0.34 -9.78 -3.72
C THR A 102 -0.54 -9.55 -4.93
N LEU A 103 -0.39 -8.40 -5.58
CA LEU A 103 -1.18 -8.01 -6.75
C LEU A 103 -0.29 -8.15 -8.00
N SER A 104 -0.35 -9.32 -8.62
CA SER A 104 0.42 -9.62 -9.84
C SER A 104 -0.35 -9.23 -11.10
N ASN A 105 0.39 -8.89 -12.16
CA ASN A 105 -0.18 -8.62 -13.47
C ASN A 105 -0.41 -9.89 -14.31
N ASP A 106 0.27 -10.99 -14.00
CA ASP A 106 0.29 -12.16 -14.87
C ASP A 106 -0.27 -13.40 -14.16
N ASP A 107 0.43 -13.87 -13.13
CA ASP A 107 0.19 -15.17 -12.47
C ASP A 107 -0.96 -15.15 -11.44
N GLY A 108 -1.80 -14.12 -11.49
CA GLY A 108 -2.92 -13.93 -10.58
C GLY A 108 -2.53 -13.26 -9.26
N SER A 109 -3.47 -12.51 -8.71
CA SER A 109 -3.31 -11.87 -7.40
C SER A 109 -3.69 -12.83 -6.28
N SER A 110 -3.07 -12.66 -5.12
CA SER A 110 -3.38 -13.43 -3.91
C SER A 110 -3.51 -12.53 -2.69
N GLY A 111 -4.21 -13.02 -1.68
CA GLY A 111 -4.32 -12.35 -0.39
C GLY A 111 -4.68 -13.33 0.71
N TYR A 112 -4.33 -12.97 1.94
CA TYR A 112 -4.56 -13.80 3.12
C TYR A 112 -4.78 -12.94 4.36
N ILE A 113 -5.35 -13.56 5.39
CA ILE A 113 -5.49 -12.97 6.72
C ILE A 113 -4.66 -13.82 7.67
N SER A 114 -3.78 -13.18 8.44
CA SER A 114 -2.97 -13.85 9.46
C SER A 114 -3.47 -13.48 10.86
N LEU A 115 -3.71 -14.53 11.65
CA LEU A 115 -4.01 -14.45 13.08
C LEU A 115 -2.94 -15.18 13.92
N ILE A 116 -1.85 -15.59 13.28
CA ILE A 116 -0.77 -16.34 13.92
C ILE A 116 0.08 -15.33 14.71
N PRO A 117 0.36 -15.56 15.99
CA PRO A 117 1.25 -14.70 16.76
C PRO A 117 2.55 -14.39 15.99
N PRO A 118 2.98 -13.11 15.92
CA PRO A 118 2.53 -11.97 16.71
C PRO A 118 1.27 -11.23 16.19
N TYR A 119 0.60 -11.70 15.13
CA TYR A 119 -0.50 -11.00 14.44
C TYR A 119 -1.88 -11.32 15.03
N PHE A 120 -2.04 -11.19 16.35
CA PHE A 120 -3.29 -11.52 17.05
C PHE A 120 -3.86 -10.28 17.73
N PHE A 121 -5.12 -9.96 17.43
CA PHE A 121 -5.87 -8.93 18.14
C PHE A 121 -6.22 -9.46 19.54
N PRO A 122 -5.68 -8.87 20.62
CA PRO A 122 -6.01 -9.35 21.95
C PRO A 122 -7.45 -9.01 22.33
N PRO A 123 -8.15 -9.92 23.04
CA PRO A 123 -9.48 -9.61 23.55
C PRO A 123 -9.38 -8.45 24.56
N HIS A 124 -10.15 -7.40 24.33
CA HIS A 124 -10.41 -6.32 25.30
C HIS A 124 -11.31 -6.80 26.44
#